data_AF-A0A925KEN9-F1
#
_entry.id   AF-A0A925KEN9-F1
#
_cell.length_a   1.000
_cell.length_b   1.000
_cell.length_c   1.000
_cell.angle_alpha   90.00
_cell.angle_beta   90.00
_cell.angle_gamma   90.00
#
_symmetry.space_group_name_H-M   'P 1'
#
loop_
_entity.id
_entity.type
_entity.pdbx_description
1 polymer ?
#
loop_
_entity_poly.entity_id
_entity_poly.type
_entity_poly.pdbx_seq_one_letter_code
_entity_poly.pdbx_strand_id
1 'polypeptide(L)'
;MKRTTPMLSAAFAIMAAVAAMMVGCATGPSPQELDRDAALAIRTSFRDQGIAKLDRIQQDLGQAACSSDKPPQDAVAERITAEARATVKWPADGQFFGDWREGEKLAQNGRGMTWTDASDAPSANGGNCYNCHQISKQELSYGNIGPSLY
;
A
#
# COMPACT_ATOMS: atom_id res chain seq x y z
N MET A 1 10.77 -22.84 -70.19
CA MET A 1 11.07 -21.85 -69.12
C MET A 1 9.78 -21.55 -68.36
N LYS A 2 9.70 -21.92 -67.07
CA LYS A 2 8.74 -21.44 -66.03
C LYS A 2 8.70 -22.45 -64.88
N ARG A 3 9.71 -22.41 -64.01
CA ARG A 3 9.74 -23.09 -62.70
C ARG A 3 10.43 -22.17 -61.70
N THR A 4 9.78 -21.07 -61.32
CA THR A 4 10.35 -20.12 -60.34
C THR A 4 9.33 -19.63 -59.29
N THR A 5 8.07 -20.05 -59.36
CA THR A 5 6.99 -19.51 -58.51
C THR A 5 6.85 -20.12 -57.10
N PRO A 6 7.03 -21.43 -56.83
CA PRO A 6 6.70 -21.99 -55.52
C PRO A 6 7.73 -21.67 -54.43
N MET A 7 8.98 -21.39 -54.82
CA MET A 7 10.08 -21.10 -53.88
C MET A 7 9.97 -19.70 -53.25
N LEU A 8 9.44 -18.72 -53.99
CA LEU A 8 9.24 -17.35 -53.48
C LEU A 8 8.13 -17.28 -52.43
N SER A 9 7.03 -18.03 -52.62
CA SER A 9 5.90 -18.07 -51.67
C SER A 9 6.27 -18.75 -50.34
N ALA A 10 7.09 -19.81 -50.38
CA ALA A 10 7.57 -20.48 -49.17
C ALA A 10 8.52 -19.59 -48.36
N ALA A 11 9.41 -18.85 -49.02
CA ALA A 11 10.31 -17.90 -48.36
C ALA A 11 9.56 -16.74 -47.68
N PHE A 12 8.48 -16.25 -48.31
CA PHE A 12 7.63 -15.20 -47.73
C PHE A 12 6.84 -15.69 -46.50
N ALA A 13 6.32 -16.93 -46.55
CA ALA A 13 5.63 -17.54 -45.42
C ALA A 13 6.57 -17.80 -44.22
N ILE A 14 7.82 -18.22 -44.49
CA ILE A 14 8.84 -18.42 -43.45
C ILE A 14 9.25 -17.09 -42.82
N MET A 15 9.47 -16.03 -43.62
CA MET A 15 9.78 -14.70 -43.08
C MET A 15 8.64 -14.11 -42.25
N ALA A 16 7.38 -14.31 -42.66
CA ALA A 16 6.22 -13.87 -41.88
C ALA A 16 6.09 -14.64 -40.56
N ALA A 17 6.36 -15.95 -40.54
CA ALA A 17 6.36 -16.76 -39.33
C ALA A 17 7.47 -16.36 -38.34
N VAL A 18 8.68 -16.06 -38.85
CA VAL A 18 9.81 -15.59 -38.03
C VAL A 18 9.52 -14.19 -37.46
N ALA A 19 8.94 -13.29 -38.25
CA ALA A 19 8.53 -11.97 -37.77
C ALA A 19 7.45 -12.07 -36.68
N ALA A 20 6.45 -12.94 -36.84
CA ALA A 20 5.41 -13.17 -35.83
C ALA A 20 5.98 -13.79 -34.54
N MET A 21 6.96 -14.69 -34.63
CA MET A 21 7.66 -15.25 -33.46
C MET A 21 8.49 -14.19 -32.72
N MET A 22 9.12 -13.25 -33.42
CA MET A 22 9.91 -12.18 -32.78
C MET A 22 9.03 -11.13 -32.09
N VAL A 23 7.78 -10.92 -32.54
CA VAL A 23 6.82 -10.04 -31.85
C VAL A 23 6.36 -10.64 -30.52
N GLY A 24 6.22 -11.96 -30.43
CA GLY A 24 5.85 -12.66 -29.18
C GLY A 24 6.91 -12.59 -28.07
N CYS A 25 8.19 -12.37 -28.41
CA CYS A 25 9.27 -12.23 -27.43
C CYS A 25 9.50 -10.78 -26.97
N ALA A 26 8.79 -9.79 -27.52
CA ALA A 26 9.00 -8.37 -27.26
C ALA A 26 7.91 -7.73 -26.37
N THR A 27 6.81 -8.44 -26.09
CA THR A 27 5.72 -7.94 -25.25
C THR A 27 5.85 -8.49 -23.83
N GLY A 28 6.15 -7.61 -22.87
CA GLY A 28 6.07 -7.94 -21.44
C GLY A 28 4.62 -8.15 -20.98
N PRO A 29 4.43 -8.63 -19.74
CA PRO A 29 3.10 -8.78 -19.14
C PRO A 29 2.35 -7.43 -19.13
N SER A 30 1.04 -7.50 -19.32
CA SER A 30 0.17 -6.33 -19.18
C SER A 30 0.17 -5.81 -17.74
N PRO A 31 -0.16 -4.52 -17.51
CA PRO A 31 -0.32 -3.99 -16.16
C PRO A 31 -1.30 -4.82 -15.29
N GLN A 32 -2.37 -5.33 -15.88
CA GLN A 32 -3.35 -6.16 -15.16
C GLN A 32 -2.77 -7.52 -14.74
N GLU A 33 -1.91 -8.12 -15.56
CA GLU A 33 -1.19 -9.33 -15.19
C GLU A 33 -0.18 -9.06 -14.07
N LEU A 34 0.54 -7.94 -14.15
CA LEU A 34 1.46 -7.51 -13.10
C LEU A 34 0.74 -7.27 -11.76
N ASP A 35 -0.42 -6.61 -11.77
CA ASP A 35 -1.21 -6.37 -10.56
C ASP A 35 -1.70 -7.68 -9.94
N ARG A 36 -2.16 -8.62 -10.78
CA ARG A 36 -2.57 -9.96 -10.33
C ARG A 36 -1.40 -10.72 -9.71
N ASP A 37 -0.25 -10.69 -10.36
CA ASP A 37 0.94 -11.41 -9.93
C ASP A 37 1.52 -10.78 -8.64
N ALA A 38 1.48 -9.45 -8.49
CA ALA A 38 1.81 -8.75 -7.26
C ALA A 38 0.88 -9.15 -6.09
N ALA A 39 -0.44 -9.17 -6.33
CA ALA A 39 -1.40 -9.59 -5.32
C ALA A 39 -1.21 -11.07 -4.93
N LEU A 40 -0.88 -11.95 -5.88
CA LEU A 40 -0.54 -13.34 -5.60
C LEU A 40 0.74 -13.43 -4.76
N ALA A 41 1.79 -12.72 -5.15
CA ALA A 41 3.07 -12.71 -4.44
C ALA A 41 2.89 -12.27 -2.97
N ILE A 42 2.10 -11.24 -2.70
CA ILE A 42 1.78 -10.83 -1.31
C ILE A 42 1.05 -11.96 -0.58
N ARG A 43 0.00 -12.55 -1.14
CA ARG A 43 -0.76 -13.60 -0.46
C ARG A 43 0.06 -14.86 -0.16
N THR A 44 1.05 -15.19 -0.98
CA THR A 44 1.86 -16.40 -0.81
C THR A 44 3.15 -16.18 -0.02
N SER A 45 3.63 -14.94 0.11
CA SER A 45 4.92 -14.65 0.75
C SER A 45 4.84 -14.41 2.25
N PHE A 46 3.64 -14.18 2.79
CA PHE A 46 3.43 -13.88 4.20
C PHE A 46 2.88 -15.09 4.96
N ARG A 47 3.14 -15.12 6.27
CA ARG A 47 2.57 -16.10 7.22
C ARG A 47 2.24 -15.39 8.53
N ASP A 48 1.38 -16.00 9.33
CA ASP A 48 1.14 -15.56 10.70
C ASP A 48 2.44 -15.61 11.54
N GLN A 49 2.64 -14.60 12.38
CA GLN A 49 3.76 -14.51 13.32
C GLN A 49 3.37 -13.67 14.55
N GLY A 50 3.31 -14.30 15.73
CA GLY A 50 2.89 -13.62 16.95
C GLY A 50 1.46 -13.05 16.82
N ILE A 51 1.29 -11.77 17.16
CA ILE A 51 0.04 -11.02 16.99
C ILE A 51 -0.24 -10.57 15.55
N ALA A 52 0.76 -10.65 14.66
CA ALA A 52 0.60 -10.30 13.25
C ALA A 52 0.01 -11.47 12.47
N LYS A 53 -1.24 -11.30 12.03
CA LYS A 53 -2.01 -12.31 11.28
C LYS A 53 -2.18 -11.91 9.82
N LEU A 54 -2.49 -12.88 8.97
CA LEU A 54 -2.70 -12.71 7.52
C LEU A 54 -3.93 -11.85 7.16
N ASP A 55 -4.80 -11.50 8.09
CA ASP A 55 -5.86 -10.53 7.84
C ASP A 55 -5.31 -9.11 7.63
N ARG A 56 -4.13 -8.78 8.18
CA ARG A 56 -3.49 -7.45 8.02
C ARG A 56 -3.04 -7.13 6.60
N ILE A 57 -2.98 -8.11 5.70
CA ILE A 57 -2.68 -7.90 4.27
C ILE A 57 -3.95 -7.73 3.42
N GLN A 58 -5.14 -7.85 4.03
CA GLN A 58 -6.40 -7.56 3.38
C GLN A 58 -6.62 -6.06 3.40
N GLN A 59 -6.65 -5.45 2.22
CA GLN A 59 -6.81 -4.01 2.11
C GLN A 59 -8.28 -3.61 2.27
N ASP A 60 -8.53 -2.58 3.07
CA ASP A 60 -9.81 -1.88 3.04
C ASP A 60 -9.93 -1.02 1.77
N LEU A 61 -11.09 -0.35 1.61
CA LEU A 61 -11.32 0.51 0.46
C LEU A 61 -10.27 1.62 0.31
N GLY A 62 -9.94 2.30 1.40
CA GLY A 62 -9.01 3.43 1.39
C GLY A 62 -7.61 2.97 1.01
N GLN A 63 -7.15 1.88 1.61
CA GLN A 63 -5.86 1.26 1.32
C GLN A 63 -5.76 0.81 -0.14
N ALA A 64 -6.77 0.11 -0.66
CA ALA A 64 -6.78 -0.35 -2.05
C ALA A 64 -6.79 0.84 -3.03
N ALA A 65 -7.62 1.85 -2.77
CA ALA A 65 -7.72 3.03 -3.62
C ALA A 65 -6.42 3.87 -3.63
N CYS A 66 -5.77 4.02 -2.47
CA CYS A 66 -4.52 4.77 -2.33
C CYS A 66 -3.26 3.98 -2.74
N SER A 67 -3.38 2.69 -3.09
CA SER A 67 -2.26 1.87 -3.57
C SER A 67 -2.03 1.98 -5.09
N SER A 68 -2.93 2.64 -5.83
CA SER A 68 -2.78 2.92 -7.26
C SER A 68 -1.67 3.95 -7.52
N ASP A 69 -1.12 3.94 -8.73
CA ASP A 69 -0.24 4.98 -9.27
C ASP A 69 -0.91 6.35 -9.42
N LYS A 70 -2.24 6.42 -9.27
CA LYS A 70 -3.04 7.64 -9.37
C LYS A 70 -3.83 7.89 -8.09
N PRO A 71 -4.04 9.15 -7.72
CA PRO A 71 -4.98 9.50 -6.66
C PRO A 71 -6.39 8.94 -6.93
N PRO A 72 -7.15 8.59 -5.89
CA PRO A 72 -8.54 8.21 -6.05
C PRO A 72 -9.36 9.35 -6.67
N GLN A 73 -10.38 9.00 -7.45
CA GLN A 73 -11.36 9.97 -7.93
C GLN A 73 -12.10 10.61 -6.74
N ASP A 74 -12.54 11.86 -6.89
CA ASP A 74 -13.19 12.63 -5.82
C ASP A 74 -14.35 11.86 -5.16
N ALA A 75 -15.23 11.24 -5.95
CA ALA A 75 -16.34 10.45 -5.42
C ALA A 75 -15.88 9.24 -4.55
N VAL A 76 -14.74 8.64 -4.89
CA VAL A 76 -14.14 7.55 -4.09
C VAL A 76 -13.51 8.12 -2.82
N ALA A 77 -12.81 9.25 -2.91
CA ALA A 77 -12.23 9.94 -1.76
C ALA A 77 -13.29 10.41 -0.75
N GLU A 78 -14.42 10.91 -1.23
CA GLU A 78 -15.59 11.27 -0.41
C GLU A 78 -16.16 10.05 0.32
N ARG A 79 -16.30 8.91 -0.39
CA ARG A 79 -16.76 7.67 0.22
C ARG A 79 -15.81 7.18 1.30
N ILE A 80 -14.50 7.15 1.03
CA ILE A 80 -13.46 6.79 2.02
C ILE A 80 -13.58 7.67 3.26
N THR A 81 -13.73 8.98 3.07
CA THR A 81 -13.85 9.94 4.18
C THR A 81 -15.11 9.68 5.01
N ALA A 82 -16.25 9.41 4.36
CA ALA A 82 -17.51 9.11 5.04
C ALA A 82 -17.42 7.81 5.84
N GLU A 83 -16.89 6.74 5.25
CA GLU A 83 -16.69 5.44 5.91
C GLU A 83 -15.76 5.58 7.12
N ALA A 84 -14.59 6.23 6.95
CA ALA A 84 -13.64 6.44 8.04
C ALA A 84 -14.24 7.27 9.18
N ARG A 85 -14.94 8.38 8.87
CA ARG A 85 -15.59 9.23 9.88
C ARG A 85 -16.66 8.48 10.67
N ALA A 86 -17.40 7.58 10.03
CA ALA A 86 -18.42 6.78 10.70
C ALA A 86 -17.84 5.82 11.75
N THR A 87 -16.54 5.48 11.67
CA THR A 87 -15.86 4.62 12.67
C THR A 87 -15.40 5.36 13.93
N VAL A 88 -15.38 6.71 13.91
CA VAL A 88 -14.88 7.51 15.03
C VAL A 88 -15.82 7.39 16.23
N LYS A 89 -15.30 6.89 17.35
CA LYS A 89 -16.01 6.81 18.63
C LYS A 89 -15.59 7.97 19.52
N TRP A 90 -16.49 8.92 19.71
CA TRP A 90 -16.26 10.09 20.56
C TRP A 90 -16.39 9.75 22.06
N PRO A 91 -15.67 10.46 22.95
CA PRO A 91 -15.87 10.34 24.40
C PRO A 91 -17.34 10.62 24.77
N ALA A 92 -17.98 9.65 25.42
CA ALA A 92 -19.41 9.73 25.74
C ALA A 92 -19.72 10.76 26.85
N ASP A 93 -18.71 11.08 27.67
CA ASP A 93 -18.76 12.07 28.74
C ASP A 93 -18.44 13.50 28.26
N GLY A 94 -18.12 13.67 26.97
CA GLY A 94 -17.73 14.94 26.40
C GLY A 94 -16.34 15.44 26.84
N GLN A 95 -15.53 14.60 27.51
CA GLN A 95 -14.18 14.97 27.90
C GLN A 95 -13.18 14.61 26.80
N PHE A 96 -12.76 15.62 26.03
CA PHE A 96 -11.84 15.44 24.90
C PHE A 96 -10.36 15.54 25.30
N PHE A 97 -10.05 16.18 26.43
CA PHE A 97 -8.67 16.44 26.85
C PHE A 97 -8.28 15.58 28.05
N GLY A 98 -7.19 14.84 27.92
CA GLY A 98 -6.56 14.06 28.99
C GLY A 98 -5.38 14.77 29.66
N ASP A 99 -4.55 14.01 30.37
CA ASP A 99 -3.28 14.52 30.90
C ASP A 99 -2.24 14.66 29.76
N TRP A 100 -1.77 15.89 29.55
CA TRP A 100 -0.77 16.19 28.53
C TRP A 100 0.55 15.41 28.74
N ARG A 101 0.89 15.04 29.99
CA ARG A 101 2.10 14.26 30.28
C ARG A 101 2.02 12.85 29.71
N GLU A 102 0.84 12.23 29.75
CA GLU A 102 0.62 10.94 29.10
C GLU A 102 0.56 11.11 27.57
N GLY A 103 0.04 12.24 27.09
CA GLY A 103 0.09 12.62 25.68
C GLY A 103 1.52 12.71 25.13
N GLU A 104 2.45 13.33 25.86
CA GLU A 104 3.87 13.40 25.48
C GLU A 104 4.51 12.00 25.42
N LYS A 105 4.22 11.11 26.39
CA LYS A 105 4.70 9.72 26.33
C LYS A 105 4.18 8.98 25.11
N LEU A 106 2.89 9.17 24.76
CA LEU A 106 2.30 8.58 23.55
C LEU A 106 2.96 9.13 22.28
N ALA A 107 3.26 10.43 22.23
CA ALA A 107 3.91 11.07 21.09
C ALA A 107 5.34 10.56 20.85
N GLN A 108 6.06 10.25 21.91
CA GLN A 108 7.44 9.72 21.87
C GLN A 108 7.48 8.21 21.61
N ASN A 109 6.44 7.47 22.01
CA ASN A 109 6.45 6.01 21.91
C ASN A 109 6.21 5.55 20.47
N GLY A 110 7.20 4.87 19.88
CA GLY A 110 7.12 4.24 18.56
C GLY A 110 6.84 2.73 18.57
N ARG A 111 6.56 2.14 19.72
CA ARG A 111 6.29 0.69 19.85
C ARG A 111 4.82 0.33 19.59
N GLY A 112 4.58 -0.95 19.33
CA GLY A 112 3.25 -1.52 19.25
C GLY A 112 2.94 -2.15 17.90
N MET A 113 2.04 -3.14 17.91
CA MET A 113 1.50 -3.81 16.73
C MET A 113 2.50 -4.49 15.78
N THR A 114 3.79 -4.60 16.12
CA THR A 114 4.76 -5.34 15.28
C THR A 114 4.66 -6.86 15.55
N TRP A 115 5.28 -7.68 14.70
CA TRP A 115 5.29 -9.14 14.86
C TRP A 115 6.09 -9.64 16.07
N THR A 116 6.94 -8.79 16.65
CA THR A 116 7.72 -9.08 17.87
C THR A 116 7.07 -8.54 19.14
N ASP A 117 6.01 -7.72 19.03
CA ASP A 117 5.27 -7.26 20.20
C ASP A 117 4.37 -8.36 20.75
N ALA A 118 4.30 -8.44 22.07
CA ALA A 118 3.62 -9.53 22.78
C ALA A 118 2.09 -9.37 22.85
N SER A 119 1.56 -8.18 22.57
CA SER A 119 0.14 -7.86 22.69
C SER A 119 -0.31 -6.89 21.62
N ASP A 120 -1.54 -7.07 21.15
CA ASP A 120 -2.29 -6.18 20.25
C ASP A 120 -3.23 -5.23 21.02
N ALA A 121 -3.16 -5.20 22.35
CA ALA A 121 -3.94 -4.30 23.18
C ALA A 121 -3.56 -2.83 22.86
N PRO A 122 -4.53 -1.96 22.53
CA PRO A 122 -4.24 -0.57 22.16
C PRO A 122 -3.47 0.22 23.23
N SER A 123 -3.65 -0.12 24.51
CA SER A 123 -2.96 0.53 25.63
C SER A 123 -1.44 0.30 25.64
N ALA A 124 -0.93 -0.68 24.89
CA ALA A 124 0.50 -0.95 24.76
C ALA A 124 1.14 -0.20 23.57
N ASN A 125 0.33 0.42 22.71
CA ASN A 125 0.79 1.06 21.47
C ASN A 125 1.11 2.53 21.69
N GLY A 126 2.14 3.01 21.01
CA GLY A 126 2.46 4.43 20.93
C GLY A 126 1.85 5.10 19.71
N GLY A 127 1.87 6.44 19.71
CA GLY A 127 1.41 7.26 18.59
C GLY A 127 2.51 7.59 17.58
N ASN A 128 3.78 7.45 17.97
CA ASN A 128 4.96 7.70 17.14
C ASN A 128 4.97 9.08 16.46
N CYS A 129 4.38 10.08 17.10
CA CYS A 129 4.05 11.37 16.49
C CYS A 129 5.32 12.15 16.08
N TYR A 130 6.37 12.11 16.91
CA TYR A 130 7.63 12.80 16.61
C TYR A 130 8.35 12.25 15.37
N ASN A 131 8.06 11.03 14.90
CA ASN A 131 8.66 10.53 13.65
C ASN A 131 8.17 11.30 12.41
N CYS A 132 7.06 12.03 12.52
CA CYS A 132 6.46 12.75 11.40
C CYS A 132 6.37 14.26 11.62
N HIS A 133 6.27 14.71 12.88
CA HIS A 133 5.93 16.09 13.23
C HIS A 133 6.88 16.67 14.28
N GLN A 134 7.18 17.97 14.16
CA GLN A 134 7.65 18.76 15.29
C GLN A 134 6.45 19.12 16.19
N ILE A 135 6.50 18.78 17.48
CA ILE A 135 5.41 19.06 18.43
C ILE A 135 5.83 20.09 19.47
N SER A 136 7.02 19.92 20.06
CA SER A 136 7.60 20.90 20.99
C SER A 136 8.88 21.52 20.39
N LYS A 137 9.21 22.74 20.84
CA LYS A 137 10.48 23.39 20.49
C LYS A 137 11.68 22.78 21.21
N GLN A 138 11.43 22.10 22.33
CA GLN A 138 12.46 21.53 23.20
C GLN A 138 12.90 20.15 22.72
N GLU A 139 12.02 19.40 22.05
CA GLU A 139 12.36 18.13 21.41
C GLU A 139 13.12 18.40 20.11
N LEU A 140 14.34 17.87 20.03
CA LEU A 140 15.24 18.08 18.89
C LEU A 140 15.12 16.95 17.87
N SER A 141 14.64 15.78 18.28
CA SER A 141 14.45 14.61 17.44
C SER A 141 13.01 14.55 16.92
N TYR A 142 12.77 15.20 15.78
CA TYR A 142 11.47 15.16 15.11
C TYR A 142 11.57 15.00 13.59
N GLY A 143 10.51 14.51 12.98
CA GLY A 143 10.35 14.34 11.53
C GLY A 143 9.68 15.53 10.85
N ASN A 144 9.72 15.51 9.51
CA ASN A 144 9.21 16.57 8.64
C ASN A 144 8.36 16.04 7.47
N ILE A 145 7.82 14.83 7.60
CA ILE A 145 6.86 14.27 6.63
C ILE A 145 5.53 15.01 6.76
N GLY A 146 5.09 15.23 8.00
CA GLY A 146 3.93 16.05 8.32
C GLY A 146 4.31 17.50 8.59
N PRO A 147 3.31 18.40 8.68
CA PRO A 147 3.53 19.78 9.11
C PRO A 147 4.04 19.86 10.56
N SER A 148 4.70 20.96 10.92
CA SER A 148 4.92 21.30 12.33
C SER A 148 3.59 21.52 13.05
N LEU A 149 3.49 21.04 14.28
CA LEU A 149 2.33 21.16 15.18
C LEU A 149 2.61 22.08 16.38
N TYR A 150 3.78 22.73 16.41
CA TYR A 150 4.15 23.71 17.41
C TYR A 150 3.46 25.06 17.20
#